data_AF-U1Q0E7-F1
#
_entry.id   AF-U1Q0E7-F1
#
_cell.length_a   1.000
_cell.length_b   1.000
_cell.length_c   1.000
_cell.angle_alpha   90.00
_cell.angle_beta   90.00
_cell.angle_gamma   90.00
#
_symmetry.space_group_name_H-M   'P 1'
#
loop_
_entity.id
_entity.type
_entity.pdbx_description
1 polymer ?
#
loop_
_entity_poly.entity_id
_entity_poly.type
_entity_poly.pdbx_seq_one_letter_code
_entity_poly.pdbx_strand_id
1 'polypeptide(L)'
;MKLATSFTGTRGLRFPAPDVSRGLMLLFIALANIPFWTIVTRSSVPGDAVDTAWLWLRTLLVDHRAYPLFSLLFGFGLATMVNRRIAFGTQSYLQSLPGVEAAREPTPQEESWAREQATVDARRLVRRRGAWMILFGAAHAALFSGDIIGTYGLAAVVFAGWLTRKHRKRAMAVSAVVTAATISTMYTMGSHVAAQGLTAAAVMKQGAGESATTLLSYVSGSITSWAGNSVATVLFSMVVPAMFLGARLADTDLIAHPERHRRLLTAVGLGGLGIGAAGGIGYGLWATGGTLAAWTAPLHEVTGLAGACGWLAL
;
A
#
# COMPACT_ATOMS: atom_id res chain seq x y z
N MET A 1 24.78 10.53 -33.11
CA MET A 1 23.65 11.36 -32.61
C MET A 1 22.33 10.67 -32.91
N LYS A 2 21.66 10.15 -31.89
CA LYS A 2 20.21 9.82 -31.94
C LYS A 2 19.61 10.35 -30.63
N LEU A 3 19.01 11.54 -30.74
CA LEU A 3 18.22 12.17 -29.68
C LEU A 3 16.90 11.41 -29.58
N ALA A 4 16.72 10.61 -28.53
CA ALA A 4 15.40 10.14 -28.15
C ALA A 4 14.67 11.29 -27.46
N THR A 5 13.82 11.99 -28.21
CA THR A 5 12.90 13.00 -27.70
C THR A 5 11.85 12.33 -26.80
N SER A 6 12.00 12.51 -25.50
CA SER A 6 11.05 12.08 -24.47
C SER A 6 9.77 12.94 -24.55
N PHE A 7 8.60 12.29 -24.66
CA PHE A 7 7.26 12.89 -24.72
C PHE A 7 6.76 13.55 -23.41
N THR A 8 7.63 13.73 -22.41
CA THR A 8 7.30 14.50 -21.20
C THR A 8 8.35 15.59 -21.00
N GLY A 9 7.90 16.84 -20.88
CA GLY A 9 8.74 18.03 -20.70
C GLY A 9 9.74 17.92 -19.55
N THR A 10 10.79 18.75 -19.64
CA THR A 10 12.01 18.80 -18.81
C THR A 10 11.83 19.16 -17.32
N ARG A 11 10.69 18.88 -16.69
CA ARG A 11 10.45 19.25 -15.27
C ARG A 11 9.93 18.10 -14.43
N GLY A 12 10.85 17.27 -13.97
CA GLY A 12 10.65 16.38 -12.83
C GLY A 12 11.74 15.33 -12.74
N LEU A 13 12.44 15.29 -11.59
CA LEU A 13 13.25 14.13 -11.22
C LEU A 13 12.39 12.87 -11.38
N ARG A 14 12.78 12.00 -12.32
CA ARG A 14 12.21 10.66 -12.48
C ARG A 14 12.92 9.75 -11.48
N PHE A 15 12.14 9.02 -10.68
CA PHE A 15 12.67 8.11 -9.69
C PHE A 15 12.62 6.70 -10.26
N PRO A 16 13.75 6.12 -10.71
CA PRO A 16 13.76 4.85 -11.43
C PRO A 16 13.24 3.67 -10.58
N ALA A 17 13.57 3.63 -9.28
CA ALA A 17 13.12 2.58 -8.37
C ALA A 17 11.58 2.54 -8.19
N PRO A 18 10.89 3.68 -7.93
CA PRO A 18 9.43 3.73 -7.94
C PRO A 18 8.77 3.33 -9.26
N ASP A 19 9.40 3.61 -10.40
CA ASP A 19 8.83 3.27 -11.71
C ASP A 19 8.92 1.76 -11.99
N VAL A 20 10.04 1.13 -11.68
CA VAL A 20 10.20 -0.34 -11.75
C VAL A 20 9.29 -1.04 -10.75
N SER A 21 9.21 -0.51 -9.51
CA SER A 21 8.33 -1.04 -8.47
C SER A 21 6.85 -0.97 -8.87
N ARG A 22 6.43 0.07 -9.61
CA ARG A 22 5.07 0.14 -10.19
C ARG A 22 4.84 -0.95 -11.24
N GLY A 23 5.82 -1.22 -12.11
CA GLY A 23 5.74 -2.30 -13.09
C GLY A 23 5.62 -3.68 -12.44
N LEU A 24 6.48 -3.96 -11.45
CA LEU A 24 6.42 -5.19 -10.64
C LEU A 24 5.11 -5.32 -9.87
N MET A 25 4.59 -4.22 -9.35
CA MET A 25 3.29 -4.20 -8.66
C MET A 25 2.15 -4.59 -9.60
N LEU A 26 2.13 -4.11 -10.85
CA LEU A 26 1.10 -4.52 -11.82
C LEU A 26 1.17 -6.03 -12.10
N LEU A 27 2.39 -6.57 -12.21
CA LEU A 27 2.60 -8.01 -12.33
C LEU A 27 2.08 -8.75 -11.07
N PHE A 28 2.41 -8.28 -9.87
CA PHE A 28 1.92 -8.92 -8.64
C PHE A 28 0.41 -8.83 -8.46
N ILE A 29 -0.21 -7.72 -8.86
CA ILE A 29 -1.66 -7.58 -8.87
C ILE A 29 -2.27 -8.61 -9.84
N ALA A 30 -1.71 -8.75 -11.04
CA ALA A 30 -2.18 -9.75 -11.99
C ALA A 30 -2.06 -11.16 -11.41
N LEU A 31 -0.89 -11.52 -10.86
CA LEU A 31 -0.63 -12.83 -10.26
C LEU A 31 -1.52 -13.13 -9.04
N ALA A 32 -1.72 -12.14 -8.17
CA ALA A 32 -2.55 -12.27 -6.96
C ALA A 32 -4.04 -12.46 -7.29
N ASN A 33 -4.50 -12.00 -8.46
CA ASN A 33 -5.88 -12.14 -8.90
C ASN A 33 -6.16 -13.44 -9.67
N ILE A 34 -5.13 -14.22 -10.04
CA ILE A 34 -5.31 -15.49 -10.76
C ILE A 34 -6.27 -16.45 -10.03
N PRO A 35 -6.16 -16.69 -8.71
CA PRO A 35 -7.06 -17.62 -8.00
C PRO A 35 -8.54 -17.20 -8.03
N PHE A 36 -8.80 -15.88 -8.01
CA PHE A 36 -10.16 -15.38 -8.16
C PHE A 36 -10.74 -15.78 -9.53
N TRP A 37 -9.95 -15.59 -10.60
CA TRP A 37 -10.39 -15.92 -11.94
C TRP A 37 -10.48 -17.42 -12.21
N THR A 38 -9.64 -18.26 -11.61
CA THR A 38 -9.78 -19.73 -11.74
C THR A 38 -11.06 -20.22 -11.08
N ILE A 39 -11.45 -19.65 -9.93
CA ILE A 39 -12.74 -19.92 -9.29
C ILE A 39 -13.91 -19.46 -10.17
N VAL A 40 -13.86 -18.22 -10.67
CA VAL A 40 -14.93 -17.65 -11.52
C VAL A 40 -15.10 -18.43 -12.82
N THR A 41 -14.01 -18.82 -13.46
CA THR A 41 -14.02 -19.56 -14.73
C THR A 41 -14.22 -21.07 -14.56
N ARG A 42 -14.26 -21.57 -13.31
CA ARG A 42 -14.29 -23.01 -12.98
C ARG A 42 -13.17 -23.81 -13.67
N SER A 43 -12.03 -23.17 -13.89
CA SER A 43 -10.85 -23.81 -14.47
C SER A 43 -10.08 -24.52 -13.34
N SER A 44 -10.21 -25.85 -13.27
CA SER A 44 -9.42 -26.69 -12.36
C SER A 44 -8.50 -27.59 -13.16
N VAL A 45 -7.20 -27.31 -13.14
CA VAL A 45 -6.16 -28.27 -13.58
C VAL A 45 -5.87 -29.20 -12.39
N PRO A 46 -5.64 -30.51 -12.60
CA PRO A 46 -5.27 -31.41 -11.51
C PRO A 46 -4.00 -30.92 -10.82
N GLY A 47 -4.02 -30.86 -9.49
CA GLY A 47 -2.89 -30.41 -8.68
C GLY A 47 -1.65 -31.24 -8.93
N ASP A 48 -0.74 -30.72 -9.73
CA ASP A 48 0.54 -31.36 -10.06
C ASP A 48 1.70 -30.76 -9.24
N ALA A 49 2.92 -31.24 -9.49
CA ALA A 49 4.12 -30.71 -8.87
C ALA A 49 4.39 -29.24 -9.25
N VAL A 50 3.93 -28.79 -10.43
CA VAL A 50 4.05 -27.42 -10.93
C VAL A 50 3.10 -26.49 -10.17
N ASP A 51 1.86 -26.89 -9.91
CA ASP A 51 0.90 -26.15 -9.09
C ASP A 51 1.40 -25.98 -7.66
N THR A 52 1.99 -27.04 -7.11
CA THR A 52 2.59 -27.00 -5.77
C THR A 52 3.80 -26.05 -5.74
N ALA A 53 4.71 -26.15 -6.72
CA ALA A 53 5.86 -25.24 -6.84
C ALA A 53 5.42 -23.78 -7.04
N TRP A 54 4.35 -23.55 -7.81
CA TRP A 54 3.77 -22.24 -8.03
C TRP A 54 3.15 -21.66 -6.75
N LEU A 55 2.40 -22.46 -5.99
CA LEU A 55 1.86 -22.04 -4.69
C LEU A 55 2.98 -21.62 -3.73
N TRP A 56 4.06 -22.40 -3.67
CA TRP A 56 5.24 -22.04 -2.90
C TRP A 56 5.87 -20.73 -3.37
N LEU A 57 6.12 -20.57 -4.66
CA LEU A 57 6.73 -19.36 -5.21
C LEU A 57 5.89 -18.12 -4.87
N ARG A 58 4.57 -18.20 -5.08
CA ARG A 58 3.62 -17.12 -4.81
C ARG A 58 3.58 -16.78 -3.33
N THR A 59 3.45 -17.78 -2.47
CA THR A 59 3.38 -17.59 -1.01
C THR A 59 4.70 -17.11 -0.42
N LEU A 60 5.85 -17.36 -1.04
CA LEU A 60 7.13 -16.86 -0.51
C LEU A 60 7.48 -15.47 -1.02
N LEU A 61 7.16 -15.14 -2.28
CA LEU A 61 7.68 -13.94 -2.94
C LEU A 61 6.61 -12.87 -3.25
N VAL A 62 5.34 -13.24 -3.37
CA VAL A 62 4.29 -12.38 -3.95
C VAL A 62 3.18 -12.03 -2.97
N ASP A 63 2.51 -13.03 -2.40
CA ASP A 63 1.34 -12.84 -1.52
C ASP A 63 1.71 -11.97 -0.32
N HIS A 64 0.86 -11.09 0.20
CA HIS A 64 1.19 -10.25 1.38
C HIS A 64 2.46 -9.35 1.27
N ARG A 65 3.15 -9.29 0.12
CA ARG A 65 4.26 -8.34 -0.16
C ARG A 65 3.80 -7.25 -1.12
N ALA A 66 2.89 -7.59 -2.03
CA ALA A 66 2.31 -6.66 -3.00
C ALA A 66 1.50 -5.52 -2.34
N TYR A 67 0.64 -5.83 -1.36
CA TYR A 67 -0.19 -4.82 -0.68
C TYR A 67 0.66 -3.82 0.14
N PRO A 68 1.63 -4.25 0.97
CA PRO A 68 2.53 -3.32 1.63
C PRO A 68 3.41 -2.55 0.64
N LEU A 69 3.86 -3.16 -0.45
CA LEU A 69 4.64 -2.46 -1.49
C LEU A 69 3.83 -1.34 -2.15
N PHE A 70 2.59 -1.61 -2.54
CA PHE A 70 1.72 -0.57 -3.08
C PHE A 70 1.49 0.55 -2.06
N SER A 71 1.27 0.18 -0.79
CA SER A 71 1.08 1.13 0.30
C SER A 71 2.31 2.02 0.51
N LEU A 72 3.53 1.46 0.43
CA LEU A 72 4.79 2.21 0.45
C LEU A 72 4.84 3.24 -0.68
N LEU A 73 4.59 2.80 -1.92
CA LEU A 73 4.61 3.67 -3.10
C LEU A 73 3.53 4.75 -3.05
N PHE A 74 2.35 4.41 -2.55
CA PHE A 74 1.24 5.34 -2.35
C PHE A 74 1.61 6.43 -1.33
N GLY A 75 2.13 6.02 -0.17
CA GLY A 75 2.60 6.94 0.86
C GLY A 75 3.74 7.84 0.37
N PHE A 76 4.71 7.26 -0.35
CA PHE A 76 5.79 8.00 -1.01
C PHE A 76 5.24 9.05 -1.98
N GLY A 77 4.36 8.64 -2.89
CA GLY A 77 3.74 9.52 -3.88
C GLY A 77 2.94 10.67 -3.25
N LEU A 78 2.16 10.39 -2.20
CA LEU A 78 1.45 11.43 -1.45
C LEU A 78 2.40 12.43 -0.80
N ALA A 79 3.45 11.96 -0.14
CA ALA A 79 4.42 12.84 0.51
C ALA A 79 5.21 13.68 -0.52
N THR A 80 5.64 13.10 -1.65
CA THR A 80 6.28 13.85 -2.74
C THR A 80 5.34 14.92 -3.31
N MET A 81 4.07 14.57 -3.55
CA MET A 81 3.06 15.52 -4.04
C MET A 81 2.84 16.66 -3.03
N VAL A 82 2.69 16.34 -1.74
CA VAL A 82 2.51 17.32 -0.66
C VAL A 82 3.71 18.25 -0.58
N ASN A 83 4.93 17.72 -0.54
CA ASN A 83 6.16 18.51 -0.49
C ASN A 83 6.26 19.46 -1.70
N ARG A 84 5.98 18.97 -2.92
CA ARG A 84 5.95 19.81 -4.14
C ARG A 84 4.88 20.88 -4.09
N ARG A 85 3.67 20.54 -3.63
CA ARG A 85 2.54 21.48 -3.55
C ARG A 85 2.79 22.58 -2.52
N ILE A 86 3.38 22.24 -1.37
CA ILE A 86 3.75 23.22 -0.35
C ILE A 86 4.84 24.15 -0.90
N ALA A 87 5.92 23.61 -1.48
CA ALA A 87 7.01 24.43 -2.01
C ALA A 87 6.53 25.41 -3.10
N PHE A 88 5.78 24.91 -4.09
CA PHE A 88 5.22 25.75 -5.15
C PHE A 88 4.20 26.76 -4.60
N GLY A 89 3.31 26.32 -3.70
CA GLY A 89 2.30 27.18 -3.10
C GLY A 89 2.92 28.31 -2.28
N THR A 90 3.93 28.03 -1.46
CA THR A 90 4.64 29.05 -0.68
C THR A 90 5.25 30.11 -1.58
N GLN A 91 5.94 29.71 -2.65
CA GLN A 91 6.49 30.66 -3.61
C GLN A 91 5.40 31.50 -4.29
N SER A 92 4.29 30.87 -4.70
CA SER A 92 3.17 31.57 -5.33
C SER A 92 2.50 32.58 -4.39
N TYR A 93 2.31 32.24 -3.11
CA TYR A 93 1.75 33.17 -2.12
C TYR A 93 2.70 34.33 -1.85
N LEU A 94 4.01 34.06 -1.71
CA LEU A 94 5.01 35.11 -1.54
C LEU A 94 5.05 36.07 -2.73
N GLN A 95 4.96 35.57 -3.97
CA GLN A 95 4.91 36.40 -5.18
C GLN A 95 3.63 37.24 -5.30
N SER A 96 2.54 36.84 -4.64
CA SER A 96 1.28 37.59 -4.63
C SER A 96 1.25 38.74 -3.61
N LEU A 97 2.29 38.87 -2.77
CA LEU A 97 2.33 39.90 -1.75
C LEU A 97 2.57 41.29 -2.37
N PRO A 98 1.95 42.35 -1.82
CA PRO A 98 2.19 43.71 -2.27
C PRO A 98 3.66 44.12 -2.08
N GLY A 99 4.26 44.75 -3.10
CA GLY A 99 5.62 45.30 -3.04
C GLY A 99 6.75 44.35 -3.46
N VAL A 100 6.42 43.12 -3.89
CA VAL A 100 7.40 42.17 -4.47
C VAL A 100 8.02 42.70 -5.77
N GLU A 101 7.24 43.44 -6.56
CA GLU A 101 7.70 44.11 -7.79
C GLU A 101 8.83 45.12 -7.54
N ALA A 102 8.90 45.66 -6.32
CA ALA A 102 9.94 46.59 -5.88
C ALA A 102 11.16 45.89 -5.25
N ALA A 103 11.34 44.58 -5.47
CA ALA A 103 12.42 43.76 -4.90
C ALA A 103 12.49 43.76 -3.36
N ARG A 104 11.35 43.98 -2.68
CA ARG A 104 11.25 43.86 -1.22
C ARG A 104 11.40 42.39 -0.81
N GLU A 105 12.30 42.13 0.15
CA GLU A 105 12.41 40.80 0.77
C GLU A 105 11.19 40.50 1.67
N PRO A 106 10.62 39.28 1.60
CA PRO A 106 9.55 38.86 2.48
C PRO A 106 9.96 38.87 3.96
N THR A 107 9.06 39.31 4.83
CA THR A 107 9.27 39.18 6.28
C THR A 107 9.11 37.73 6.74
N PRO A 108 9.76 37.31 7.85
CA PRO A 108 9.59 35.97 8.40
C PRO A 108 8.13 35.59 8.70
N GLN A 109 7.29 36.58 9.03
CA GLN A 109 5.87 36.37 9.27
C GLN A 109 5.12 36.05 7.97
N GLU A 110 5.39 36.80 6.89
CA GLU A 110 4.83 36.56 5.56
C GLU A 110 5.23 35.18 5.01
N GLU A 111 6.48 34.75 5.21
CA GLU A 111 6.92 33.40 4.85
C GLU A 111 6.19 32.30 5.63
N SER A 112 6.01 32.49 6.94
CA SER A 112 5.29 31.53 7.79
C SER A 112 3.82 31.42 7.39
N TRP A 113 3.18 32.56 7.06
CA TRP A 113 1.80 32.62 6.57
C TRP A 113 1.66 31.94 5.21
N ALA A 114 2.54 32.25 4.25
CA ALA A 114 2.54 31.65 2.91
C ALA A 114 2.72 30.12 2.99
N ARG A 115 3.58 29.65 3.89
CA ARG A 115 3.79 28.23 4.14
C ARG A 115 2.58 27.55 4.78
N GLU A 116 1.91 28.20 5.73
CA GLU A 116 0.70 27.65 6.34
C GLU A 116 -0.45 27.55 5.32
N GLN A 117 -0.67 28.59 4.51
CA GLN A 117 -1.68 28.56 3.44
C GLN A 117 -1.40 27.44 2.44
N ALA A 118 -0.16 27.32 1.97
CA ALA A 118 0.24 26.23 1.06
C ALA A 118 0.05 24.84 1.68
N THR A 119 0.23 24.70 3.00
CA THR A 119 0.01 23.46 3.75
C THR A 119 -1.47 23.10 3.85
N VAL A 120 -2.34 24.08 4.10
CA VAL A 120 -3.80 23.90 4.10
C VAL A 120 -4.28 23.47 2.71
N ASP A 121 -3.75 24.09 1.66
CA ASP A 121 -4.04 23.77 0.26
C ASP A 121 -3.63 22.35 -0.12
N ALA A 122 -2.41 21.96 0.27
CA ALA A 122 -1.92 20.59 0.07
C ALA A 122 -2.82 19.58 0.80
N ARG A 123 -3.27 19.88 2.02
CA ARG A 123 -4.21 19.02 2.77
C ARG A 123 -5.56 18.89 2.07
N ARG A 124 -6.13 19.99 1.58
CA ARG A 124 -7.40 19.97 0.82
C ARG A 124 -7.24 19.14 -0.45
N LEU A 125 -6.12 19.25 -1.15
CA LEU A 125 -5.84 18.46 -2.35
C LEU A 125 -5.78 16.95 -2.05
N VAL A 126 -5.06 16.54 -0.99
CA VAL A 126 -4.99 15.13 -0.57
C VAL A 126 -6.37 14.60 -0.22
N ARG A 127 -7.15 15.35 0.59
CA ARG A 127 -8.52 14.95 0.95
C ARG A 127 -9.44 14.86 -0.25
N ARG A 128 -9.36 15.80 -1.19
CA ARG A 128 -10.17 15.78 -2.41
C ARG A 128 -9.85 14.57 -3.27
N ARG A 129 -8.55 14.27 -3.50
CA ARG A 129 -8.14 13.09 -4.26
C ARG A 129 -8.55 11.80 -3.56
N GLY A 130 -8.36 11.72 -2.24
CA GLY A 130 -8.79 10.58 -1.44
C GLY A 130 -10.31 10.38 -1.45
N ALA A 131 -11.11 11.46 -1.38
CA ALA A 131 -12.57 11.38 -1.49
C ALA A 131 -13.02 10.86 -2.86
N TRP A 132 -12.37 11.28 -3.94
CA TRP A 132 -12.61 10.71 -5.27
C TRP A 132 -12.25 9.22 -5.33
N MET A 133 -11.15 8.80 -4.71
CA MET A 133 -10.80 7.38 -4.61
C MET A 133 -11.84 6.57 -3.83
N ILE A 134 -12.41 7.13 -2.75
CA ILE A 134 -13.51 6.49 -2.00
C ILE A 134 -14.75 6.36 -2.89
N LEU A 135 -15.11 7.42 -3.63
CA LEU A 135 -16.25 7.40 -4.53
C LEU A 135 -16.09 6.37 -5.66
N PHE A 136 -14.92 6.33 -6.30
CA PHE A 136 -14.62 5.32 -7.30
C PHE A 136 -14.56 3.91 -6.70
N GLY A 137 -14.02 3.76 -5.48
CA GLY A 137 -14.03 2.50 -4.75
C GLY A 137 -15.45 2.01 -4.47
N ALA A 138 -16.37 2.89 -4.09
CA ALA A 138 -17.79 2.56 -3.88
C ALA A 138 -18.47 2.12 -5.18
N ALA A 139 -18.22 2.83 -6.27
CA ALA A 139 -18.73 2.46 -7.60
C ALA A 139 -18.14 1.12 -8.07
N HIS A 140 -16.86 0.89 -7.82
CA HIS A 140 -16.18 -0.36 -8.13
C HIS A 140 -16.71 -1.51 -7.29
N ALA A 141 -16.95 -1.30 -5.99
CA ALA A 141 -17.51 -2.28 -5.06
C ALA A 141 -18.94 -2.70 -5.41
N ALA A 142 -19.71 -1.84 -6.07
CA ALA A 142 -21.04 -2.19 -6.58
C ALA A 142 -20.97 -3.20 -7.74
N LEU A 143 -19.85 -3.23 -8.47
CA LEU A 143 -19.65 -4.08 -9.66
C LEU A 143 -18.80 -5.32 -9.36
N PHE A 144 -17.80 -5.19 -8.48
CA PHE A 144 -16.82 -6.22 -8.15
C PHE A 144 -16.53 -6.23 -6.66
N SER A 145 -16.60 -7.42 -6.05
CA SER A 145 -16.09 -7.64 -4.70
C SER A 145 -14.56 -7.64 -4.70
N GLY A 146 -13.93 -7.00 -3.71
CA GLY A 146 -12.47 -6.94 -3.57
C GLY A 146 -11.81 -5.60 -3.95
N ASP A 147 -12.55 -4.50 -3.99
CA ASP A 147 -11.96 -3.17 -4.18
C ASP A 147 -10.96 -2.82 -3.07
N ILE A 148 -9.85 -2.22 -3.50
CA ILE A 148 -8.79 -1.72 -2.61
C ILE A 148 -8.67 -0.19 -2.71
N ILE A 149 -9.20 0.42 -3.78
CA ILE A 149 -9.06 1.85 -4.07
C ILE A 149 -9.69 2.69 -2.93
N GLY A 150 -10.86 2.27 -2.46
CA GLY A 150 -11.56 2.89 -1.34
C GLY A 150 -10.75 2.96 -0.06
N THR A 151 -10.07 1.87 0.30
CA THR A 151 -9.19 1.77 1.48
C THR A 151 -8.06 2.80 1.43
N TYR A 152 -7.39 2.96 0.29
CA TYR A 152 -6.33 3.95 0.13
C TYR A 152 -6.86 5.38 0.12
N GLY A 153 -8.03 5.60 -0.48
CA GLY A 153 -8.74 6.87 -0.41
C GLY A 153 -9.07 7.26 1.03
N LEU A 154 -9.57 6.30 1.82
CA LEU A 154 -9.88 6.45 3.24
C LEU A 154 -8.62 6.80 4.04
N ALA A 155 -7.55 6.03 3.88
CA ALA A 155 -6.27 6.30 4.53
C ALA A 155 -5.75 7.70 4.20
N ALA A 156 -5.82 8.12 2.93
CA ALA A 156 -5.41 9.46 2.51
C ALA A 156 -6.26 10.56 3.16
N VAL A 157 -7.59 10.41 3.23
CA VAL A 157 -8.50 11.41 3.82
C VAL A 157 -8.26 11.56 5.33
N VAL A 158 -8.17 10.43 6.04
CA VAL A 158 -7.95 10.37 7.50
C VAL A 158 -6.60 10.99 7.86
N PHE A 159 -5.54 10.55 7.17
CA PHE A 159 -4.17 10.94 7.52
C PHE A 159 -3.64 12.17 6.77
N ALA A 160 -4.43 12.80 5.89
CA ALA A 160 -4.00 13.98 5.12
C ALA A 160 -3.31 15.06 5.97
N GLY A 161 -3.88 15.39 7.13
CA GLY A 161 -3.31 16.41 8.02
C GLY A 161 -1.97 16.00 8.63
N TRP A 162 -1.78 14.69 8.89
CA TRP A 162 -0.53 14.17 9.43
C TRP A 162 0.57 14.14 8.38
N LEU A 163 0.24 13.79 7.13
CA LEU A 163 1.16 13.86 6.00
C LEU A 163 1.59 15.32 5.74
N THR A 164 0.65 16.27 5.72
CA THR A 164 0.97 17.67 5.37
C THR A 164 1.74 18.40 6.47
N ARG A 165 1.45 18.11 7.74
CA ARG A 165 2.15 18.72 8.89
C ARG A 165 3.32 17.87 9.41
N LYS A 166 3.67 16.78 8.73
CA LYS A 166 4.77 15.87 9.09
C LYS A 166 4.74 15.43 10.57
N HIS A 167 3.57 15.02 11.08
CA HIS A 167 3.41 14.52 12.46
C HIS A 167 4.01 13.10 12.65
N ARG A 168 5.31 12.94 12.36
CA ARG A 168 6.03 11.65 12.27
C ARG A 168 5.93 10.81 13.54
N LYS A 169 6.06 11.42 14.72
CA LYS A 169 5.96 10.70 16.00
C LYS A 169 4.58 10.06 16.18
N ARG A 170 3.50 10.78 15.86
CA ARG A 170 2.12 10.29 15.94
C ARG A 170 1.87 9.20 14.89
N ALA A 171 2.36 9.41 13.67
CA ALA A 171 2.28 8.42 12.59
C ALA A 171 2.97 7.10 12.95
N MET A 172 4.16 7.16 13.54
CA MET A 172 4.89 5.96 14.01
C MET A 172 4.16 5.27 15.18
N ALA A 173 3.64 6.04 16.14
CA ALA A 173 2.87 5.48 17.25
C ALA A 173 1.62 4.72 16.76
N VAL A 174 0.85 5.32 15.84
CA VAL A 174 -0.30 4.64 15.21
C VAL A 174 0.14 3.44 14.39
N SER A 175 1.24 3.53 13.66
CA SER A 175 1.77 2.38 12.90
C SER A 175 2.12 1.21 13.82
N ALA A 176 2.71 1.47 14.99
CA ALA A 176 3.01 0.45 15.99
C ALA A 176 1.73 -0.17 16.57
N VAL A 177 0.73 0.65 16.91
CA VAL A 177 -0.58 0.19 17.41
C VAL A 177 -1.31 -0.66 16.36
N VAL A 178 -1.39 -0.20 15.11
CA VAL A 178 -2.01 -0.95 14.00
C VAL A 178 -1.26 -2.25 13.74
N THR A 179 0.07 -2.25 13.82
CA THR A 179 0.87 -3.48 13.67
C THR A 179 0.55 -4.48 14.78
N ALA A 180 0.52 -4.04 16.04
CA ALA A 180 0.18 -4.88 17.18
C ALA A 180 -1.27 -5.42 17.09
N ALA A 181 -2.22 -4.57 16.67
CA ALA A 181 -3.59 -4.97 16.44
C ALA A 181 -3.69 -6.03 15.34
N THR A 182 -2.98 -5.84 14.23
CA THR A 182 -2.91 -6.82 13.12
C THR A 182 -2.33 -8.15 13.59
N ILE A 183 -1.22 -8.13 14.34
CA ILE A 183 -0.62 -9.34 14.92
C ILE A 183 -1.63 -10.06 15.82
N SER A 184 -2.29 -9.33 16.71
CA SER A 184 -3.28 -9.88 17.64
C SER A 184 -4.44 -10.54 16.88
N THR A 185 -5.06 -9.82 15.94
CA THR A 185 -6.17 -10.34 15.14
C THR A 185 -5.78 -11.57 14.33
N MET A 186 -4.62 -11.55 13.67
CA MET A 186 -4.13 -12.70 12.90
C MET A 186 -3.77 -13.89 13.79
N TYR A 187 -3.26 -13.65 15.00
CA TYR A 187 -2.94 -14.70 15.95
C TYR A 187 -4.20 -15.37 16.49
N THR A 188 -5.21 -14.59 16.85
CA THR A 188 -6.52 -15.10 17.28
C THR A 188 -7.16 -15.91 16.16
N MET A 189 -7.21 -15.38 14.94
CA MET A 189 -7.76 -16.10 13.78
C MET A 189 -6.98 -17.39 13.50
N GLY A 190 -5.65 -17.32 13.45
CA GLY A 190 -4.78 -18.49 13.24
C GLY A 190 -4.95 -19.56 14.32
N SER A 191 -5.13 -19.15 15.58
CA SER A 191 -5.38 -20.06 16.69
C SER A 191 -6.73 -20.78 16.55
N HIS A 192 -7.78 -20.07 16.13
CA HIS A 192 -9.09 -20.67 15.89
C HIS A 192 -9.06 -21.68 14.73
N VAL A 193 -8.43 -21.32 13.61
CA VAL A 193 -8.28 -22.21 12.45
C VAL A 193 -7.45 -23.44 12.82
N ALA A 194 -6.35 -23.25 13.54
CA ALA A 194 -5.48 -24.34 14.00
C ALA A 194 -6.22 -25.28 14.96
N ALA A 195 -7.01 -24.75 15.91
CA ALA A 195 -7.78 -25.54 16.86
C ALA A 195 -8.87 -26.41 16.18
N GLN A 196 -9.42 -25.93 15.06
CA GLN A 196 -10.40 -26.67 14.26
C GLN A 196 -9.75 -27.64 13.26
N GLY A 197 -8.43 -27.60 13.09
CA GLY A 197 -7.71 -28.43 12.11
C GLY A 197 -8.10 -28.15 10.66
N LEU A 198 -8.61 -26.94 10.36
CA LEU A 198 -9.08 -26.62 9.01
C LEU A 198 -7.92 -26.52 8.02
N THR A 199 -8.11 -27.12 6.85
CA THR A 199 -7.19 -26.96 5.71
C THR A 199 -7.38 -25.60 5.05
N ALA A 200 -6.37 -25.13 4.31
CA ALA A 200 -6.46 -23.87 3.56
C ALA A 200 -7.66 -23.84 2.60
N ALA A 201 -7.93 -24.96 1.92
CA ALA A 201 -9.07 -25.11 1.03
C ALA A 201 -10.42 -25.01 1.77
N ALA A 202 -10.52 -25.56 2.99
CA ALA A 202 -11.73 -25.47 3.79
C ALA A 202 -12.01 -24.04 4.25
N VAL A 203 -10.99 -23.31 4.71
CA VAL A 203 -11.11 -21.89 5.08
C VAL A 203 -11.53 -21.04 3.88
N MET A 204 -10.92 -21.26 2.71
CA MET A 204 -11.30 -20.55 1.47
C MET A 204 -12.77 -20.81 1.09
N LYS A 205 -13.23 -22.06 1.21
CA LYS A 205 -14.63 -22.42 0.92
C LYS A 205 -15.61 -21.77 1.89
N GLN A 206 -15.23 -21.63 3.17
CA GLN A 206 -16.05 -20.99 4.19
C GLN A 206 -16.12 -19.46 4.04
N GLY A 207 -15.08 -18.84 3.47
CA GLY A 207 -15.04 -17.41 3.15
C GLY A 207 -15.78 -17.02 1.85
N ALA A 208 -16.05 -17.98 0.96
CA ALA A 208 -16.92 -17.79 -0.20
C ALA A 208 -18.39 -17.78 0.27
N GLY A 209 -18.85 -16.62 0.77
CA GLY A 209 -20.17 -16.45 1.38
C GLY A 209 -21.36 -16.91 0.50
N GLU A 210 -22.55 -16.92 1.09
CA GLU A 210 -23.80 -17.29 0.41
C GLU A 210 -23.99 -16.50 -0.89
N SER A 211 -24.31 -17.20 -1.98
CA SER A 211 -24.57 -16.57 -3.27
C SER A 211 -25.79 -15.66 -3.19
N ALA A 212 -25.60 -14.37 -3.51
CA ALA A 212 -26.69 -13.42 -3.57
C ALA A 212 -27.79 -13.91 -4.52
N THR A 213 -29.04 -13.90 -4.05
CA THR A 213 -30.20 -14.39 -4.81
C THR A 213 -30.80 -13.33 -5.74
N THR A 214 -30.48 -12.05 -5.53
CA THR A 214 -30.90 -10.92 -6.38
C THR A 214 -29.78 -9.93 -6.63
N LEU A 215 -29.88 -9.14 -7.72
CA LEU A 215 -28.94 -8.07 -8.02
C LEU A 215 -28.92 -6.98 -6.93
N LEU A 216 -30.09 -6.63 -6.39
CA LEU A 216 -30.17 -5.62 -5.33
C LEU A 216 -29.49 -6.09 -4.05
N SER A 217 -29.71 -7.34 -3.62
CA SER A 217 -29.02 -7.93 -2.46
C SER A 217 -27.51 -8.08 -2.69
N TYR A 218 -27.09 -8.33 -3.93
CA TYR A 218 -25.69 -8.37 -4.30
C TYR A 218 -25.03 -7.00 -4.14
N VAL A 219 -25.61 -5.96 -4.75
CA VAL A 219 -25.04 -4.62 -4.71
C VAL A 219 -25.03 -4.06 -3.29
N SER A 220 -26.13 -4.22 -2.54
CA SER A 220 -26.21 -3.73 -1.15
C SER A 220 -25.25 -4.47 -0.22
N GLY A 221 -25.16 -5.80 -0.34
CA GLY A 221 -24.23 -6.63 0.40
C GLY A 221 -22.77 -6.29 0.08
N SER A 222 -22.46 -6.09 -1.21
CA SER A 222 -21.10 -5.76 -1.66
C SER A 222 -20.64 -4.39 -1.17
N ILE A 223 -21.48 -3.35 -1.26
CA ILE A 223 -21.17 -2.01 -0.75
C ILE A 223 -21.02 -2.03 0.78
N THR A 224 -21.90 -2.72 1.49
CA THR A 224 -21.85 -2.79 2.96
C THR A 224 -20.60 -3.53 3.43
N SER A 225 -20.30 -4.67 2.81
CA SER A 225 -19.08 -5.44 3.07
C SER A 225 -17.83 -4.63 2.73
N TRP A 226 -17.81 -3.94 1.58
CA TRP A 226 -16.72 -3.06 1.18
C TRP A 226 -16.47 -1.93 2.19
N ALA A 227 -17.51 -1.28 2.68
CA ALA A 227 -17.38 -0.20 3.66
C ALA A 227 -16.75 -0.72 4.97
N GLY A 228 -17.25 -1.86 5.47
CA GLY A 228 -16.69 -2.51 6.66
C GLY A 228 -15.25 -2.97 6.46
N ASN A 229 -14.96 -3.65 5.35
CA ASN A 229 -13.64 -4.15 5.01
C ASN A 229 -12.63 -3.03 4.77
N SER A 230 -13.04 -1.90 4.19
CA SER A 230 -12.16 -0.74 4.00
C SER A 230 -11.68 -0.19 5.33
N VAL A 231 -12.60 -0.03 6.30
CA VAL A 231 -12.25 0.43 7.65
C VAL A 231 -11.39 -0.61 8.37
N ALA A 232 -11.80 -1.88 8.32
CA ALA A 232 -11.05 -2.98 8.95
C ALA A 232 -9.62 -3.07 8.38
N THR A 233 -9.45 -2.93 7.06
CA THR A 233 -8.14 -2.97 6.41
C THR A 233 -7.26 -1.82 6.88
N VAL A 234 -7.78 -0.60 7.04
CA VAL A 234 -7.00 0.52 7.58
C VAL A 234 -6.53 0.26 9.02
N LEU A 235 -7.31 -0.46 9.83
CA LEU A 235 -7.05 -0.68 11.25
C LEU A 235 -6.26 -1.95 11.57
N PHE A 236 -6.38 -2.99 10.74
CA PHE A 236 -5.90 -4.35 11.01
C PHE A 236 -5.08 -4.93 9.84
N SER A 237 -4.37 -4.07 9.09
CA SER A 237 -3.41 -4.52 8.07
C SER A 237 -2.12 -3.69 8.08
N MET A 238 -1.14 -4.14 7.29
CA MET A 238 0.11 -3.42 7.09
C MET A 238 -0.01 -2.16 6.19
N VAL A 239 -1.21 -1.79 5.72
CA VAL A 239 -1.41 -0.62 4.84
C VAL A 239 -0.93 0.68 5.49
N VAL A 240 -1.35 0.96 6.73
CA VAL A 240 -0.99 2.22 7.41
C VAL A 240 0.50 2.28 7.77
N PRO A 241 1.11 1.24 8.40
CA PRO A 241 2.55 1.20 8.63
C PRO A 241 3.37 1.38 7.35
N ALA A 242 3.02 0.66 6.29
CA ALA A 242 3.69 0.76 5.00
C ALA A 242 3.54 2.16 4.37
N MET A 243 2.34 2.73 4.37
CA MET A 243 2.10 4.07 3.85
C MET A 243 2.94 5.13 4.57
N PHE A 244 3.02 5.08 5.91
CA PHE A 244 3.83 6.04 6.65
C PHE A 244 5.33 5.83 6.46
N LEU A 245 5.78 4.58 6.33
CA LEU A 245 7.17 4.28 5.98
C LEU A 245 7.51 4.85 4.60
N GLY A 246 6.64 4.67 3.61
CA GLY A 246 6.79 5.23 2.27
C GLY A 246 6.82 6.75 2.26
N ALA A 247 5.92 7.38 3.01
CA ALA A 247 5.90 8.83 3.20
C ALA A 247 7.19 9.36 3.84
N ARG A 248 7.79 8.58 4.76
CA ARG A 248 9.07 8.91 5.39
C ARG A 248 10.24 8.80 4.43
N LEU A 249 10.21 7.83 3.50
CA LEU A 249 11.21 7.65 2.45
C LEU A 249 11.19 8.78 1.41
N ALA A 250 10.06 9.44 1.19
CA ALA A 250 9.98 10.61 0.32
C ALA A 250 10.74 11.83 0.85
N ASP A 251 11.07 11.83 2.14
CA ASP A 251 11.88 12.86 2.79
C ASP A 251 13.36 12.41 2.95
N THR A 252 13.80 11.33 2.30
CA THR A 252 15.19 10.86 2.33
C THR A 252 15.81 10.81 0.93
N ASP A 253 17.15 10.84 0.88
CA ASP A 253 17.90 10.74 -0.37
C ASP A 253 18.05 9.30 -0.89
N LEU A 254 17.55 8.30 -0.15
CA LEU A 254 17.71 6.88 -0.47
C LEU A 254 17.15 6.51 -1.84
N ILE A 255 15.94 7.00 -2.14
CA ILE A 255 15.23 6.71 -3.39
C ILE A 255 15.53 7.76 -4.47
N ALA A 256 15.88 8.99 -4.05
CA ALA A 256 16.22 10.07 -4.97
C ALA A 256 17.57 9.85 -5.67
N HIS A 257 18.54 9.30 -4.94
CA HIS A 257 19.91 9.08 -5.41
C HIS A 257 20.34 7.63 -5.10
N PRO A 258 19.71 6.63 -5.75
CA PRO A 258 20.00 5.21 -5.48
C PRO A 258 21.45 4.84 -5.78
N GLU A 259 22.10 5.55 -6.72
CA GLU A 259 23.50 5.37 -7.08
C GLU A 259 24.46 5.60 -5.90
N ARG A 260 24.08 6.46 -4.94
CA ARG A 260 24.89 6.73 -3.74
C ARG A 260 24.71 5.65 -2.66
N HIS A 261 23.66 4.85 -2.75
CA HIS A 261 23.24 3.92 -1.70
C HIS A 261 23.16 2.45 -2.16
N ARG A 262 23.80 2.10 -3.29
CA ARG A 262 23.70 0.76 -3.90
C ARG A 262 23.93 -0.39 -2.92
N ARG A 263 24.99 -0.33 -2.10
CA ARG A 263 25.28 -1.39 -1.11
C ARG A 263 24.16 -1.56 -0.07
N LEU A 264 23.63 -0.44 0.43
CA LEU A 264 22.52 -0.44 1.37
C LEU A 264 21.25 -0.98 0.71
N LEU A 265 20.94 -0.53 -0.51
CA LEU A 265 19.78 -0.97 -1.26
C LEU A 265 19.85 -2.46 -1.58
N THR A 266 21.00 -2.99 -2.00
CA THR A 266 21.18 -4.44 -2.19
C THR A 266 21.03 -5.22 -0.88
N ALA A 267 21.59 -4.73 0.24
CA ALA A 267 21.45 -5.39 1.54
C ALA A 267 20.00 -5.39 2.03
N VAL A 268 19.28 -4.27 1.89
CA VAL A 268 17.84 -4.17 2.21
C VAL A 268 17.01 -5.03 1.25
N GLY A 269 17.37 -5.07 -0.04
CA GLY A 269 16.76 -5.90 -1.07
C GLY A 269 16.81 -7.38 -0.72
N LEU A 270 18.02 -7.92 -0.58
CA LEU A 270 18.25 -9.32 -0.27
C LEU A 270 17.78 -9.70 1.13
N GLY A 271 18.06 -8.86 2.13
CA GLY A 271 17.64 -9.10 3.51
C GLY A 271 16.12 -9.06 3.66
N GLY A 272 15.47 -8.06 3.07
CA GLY A 272 14.01 -7.91 3.10
C GLY A 272 13.30 -9.08 2.40
N LEU A 273 13.76 -9.47 1.21
CA LEU A 273 13.23 -10.64 0.50
C LEU A 273 13.46 -11.93 1.27
N GLY A 274 14.65 -12.12 1.85
CA GLY A 274 14.97 -13.29 2.67
C GLY A 274 14.07 -13.40 3.91
N ILE A 275 13.89 -12.31 4.66
CA ILE A 275 13.00 -12.25 5.82
C ILE A 275 11.55 -12.50 5.39
N GLY A 276 11.10 -11.88 4.31
CA GLY A 276 9.78 -12.08 3.75
C GLY A 276 9.53 -13.53 3.36
N ALA A 277 10.46 -14.17 2.66
CA ALA A 277 10.36 -15.58 2.29
C ALA A 277 10.32 -16.47 3.53
N ALA A 278 11.25 -16.28 4.48
CA ALA A 278 11.32 -17.07 5.72
C ALA A 278 10.01 -17.03 6.52
N GLY A 279 9.41 -15.85 6.68
CA GLY A 279 8.13 -15.71 7.38
C GLY A 279 6.93 -16.30 6.63
N GLY A 280 7.06 -16.58 5.32
CA GLY A 280 6.04 -17.26 4.53
C GLY A 280 6.11 -18.78 4.52
N ILE A 281 7.19 -19.39 5.04
CA ILE A 281 7.39 -20.84 4.96
C ILE A 281 6.25 -21.62 5.64
N GLY A 282 5.87 -21.23 6.85
CA GLY A 282 4.77 -21.90 7.57
C GLY A 282 3.44 -21.79 6.81
N TYR A 283 3.19 -20.66 6.15
CA TYR A 283 1.96 -20.47 5.39
C TYR A 283 1.97 -21.31 4.11
N GLY A 284 3.13 -21.44 3.46
CA GLY A 284 3.32 -22.32 2.31
C GLY A 284 3.10 -23.79 2.65
N LEU A 285 3.57 -24.25 3.83
CA LEU A 285 3.29 -25.59 4.32
C LEU A 285 1.78 -25.82 4.48
N TRP A 286 1.07 -24.90 5.12
CA TRP A 286 -0.38 -25.03 5.31
C TRP A 286 -1.15 -24.97 3.98
N ALA A 287 -0.76 -24.07 3.07
CA ALA A 287 -1.36 -23.93 1.75
C ALA A 287 -1.21 -25.19 0.88
N THR A 288 -0.17 -25.99 1.12
CA THR A 288 0.12 -27.23 0.39
C THR A 288 -0.33 -28.50 1.14
N GLY A 289 -1.20 -28.36 2.15
CA GLY A 289 -1.85 -29.48 2.85
C GLY A 289 -1.27 -29.82 4.23
N GLY A 290 -0.28 -29.05 4.70
CA GLY A 290 0.24 -29.14 6.06
C GLY A 290 -0.68 -28.54 7.12
N THR A 291 -0.22 -28.51 8.37
CA THR A 291 -0.95 -27.94 9.50
C THR A 291 -0.61 -26.46 9.71
N LEU A 292 -1.59 -25.68 10.18
CA LEU A 292 -1.38 -24.27 10.52
C LEU A 292 -0.98 -24.14 11.99
N ALA A 293 0.17 -23.52 12.27
CA ALA A 293 0.49 -23.06 13.62
C ALA A 293 -0.10 -21.64 13.84
N ALA A 294 -0.50 -21.32 15.07
CA ALA A 294 -1.13 -20.03 15.40
C ALA A 294 -0.30 -18.79 14.95
N TRP A 295 1.03 -18.87 15.07
CA TRP A 295 1.94 -17.78 14.67
C TRP A 295 2.20 -17.67 13.17
N THR A 296 1.73 -18.63 12.37
CA THR A 296 2.00 -18.67 10.92
C THR A 296 1.48 -17.43 10.20
N ALA A 297 0.21 -17.05 10.43
CA ALA A 297 -0.40 -15.90 9.76
C ALA A 297 0.18 -14.54 10.21
N PRO A 298 0.38 -14.26 11.52
CA PRO A 298 1.05 -13.04 11.95
C PRO A 298 2.46 -12.87 11.39
N LEU A 299 3.26 -13.94 11.38
CA LEU A 299 4.63 -13.90 10.86
C LEU A 299 4.62 -13.62 9.35
N HIS A 300 3.76 -14.29 8.61
CA HIS A 300 3.61 -14.08 7.17
C HIS A 300 3.26 -12.63 6.82
N GLU A 301 2.31 -12.04 7.55
CA GLU A 301 1.85 -10.67 7.33
C GLU A 301 2.95 -9.63 7.65
N VAL A 302 3.57 -9.73 8.83
CA VAL A 302 4.53 -8.73 9.31
C VAL A 302 5.84 -8.80 8.53
N THR A 303 6.34 -10.00 8.25
CA THR A 303 7.54 -10.18 7.41
C THR A 303 7.27 -9.80 5.95
N GLY A 304 6.00 -9.84 5.51
CA GLY A 304 5.57 -9.32 4.21
C GLY A 304 5.94 -7.85 3.99
N LEU A 305 5.89 -7.02 5.05
CA LEU A 305 6.36 -5.63 4.97
C LEU A 305 7.88 -5.54 4.74
N ALA A 306 8.68 -6.41 5.36
CA ALA A 306 10.12 -6.49 5.08
C ALA A 306 10.39 -6.94 3.65
N GLY A 307 9.63 -7.91 3.14
CA GLY A 307 9.67 -8.33 1.73
C GLY A 307 9.31 -7.19 0.76
N ALA A 308 8.31 -6.38 1.10
CA ALA A 308 7.93 -5.20 0.33
C ALA A 308 9.04 -4.14 0.29
N CYS A 309 9.70 -3.87 1.43
CA CYS A 309 10.90 -3.03 1.46
C CYS A 309 12.03 -3.62 0.61
N GLY A 310 12.17 -4.95 0.59
CA GLY A 310 13.12 -5.66 -0.26
C GLY A 310 12.85 -5.41 -1.75
N TRP A 311 11.60 -5.59 -2.19
CA TRP A 311 11.17 -5.31 -3.57
C TRP A 311 11.37 -3.85 -3.98
N LEU A 312 11.12 -2.90 -3.08
CA LEU A 312 11.33 -1.47 -3.36
C LEU A 312 12.82 -1.10 -3.52
N ALA A 313 13.71 -1.87 -2.89
CA ALA A 313 15.14 -1.59 -2.86
C ALA A 313 15.92 -2.21 -4.04
N LEU A 314 15.28 -3.11 -4.80
CA LEU A 314 15.83 -3.69 -6.04
C LEU A 314 15.59 -2.76 -7.23
#